data_AF-A0A7S3GZQ7-F1
#
_entry.id   AF-A0A7S3GZQ7-F1
#
_cell.length_a   1.000
_cell.length_b   1.000
_cell.length_c   1.000
_cell.angle_alpha   90.00
_cell.angle_beta   90.00
_cell.angle_gamma   90.00
#
_symmetry.space_group_name_H-M   'P 1'
#
loop_
_entity.id
_entity.type
_entity.pdbx_description
1 polymer ?
#
loop_
_entity_poly.entity_id
_entity_poly.type
_entity_poly.pdbx_seq_one_letter_code
_entity_poly.pdbx_strand_id
1 'polypeptide(L)'
;WGGWVLSHVLSSELADDFVAGSVPHPSMQLEGALFQRDVNALFDTVKKPMILLNAKGDSTDYYPGGQWFETLKSHHPSSESHNYPEVNHGFVPRGDHSQPAVREAVDDVLARTFAFLA
;
A
#
# COMPACT_ATOMS: atom_id res chain seq x y z
N TRP A 1 -1.98 8.97 3.30
CA TRP A 1 -3.43 9.20 3.47
C TRP A 1 -4.26 8.47 2.42
N GLY A 2 -4.02 8.67 1.11
CA GLY A 2 -4.80 8.02 0.05
C GLY A 2 -4.91 6.49 0.17
N GLY A 3 -3.81 5.81 0.56
CA GLY A 3 -3.85 4.39 0.87
C GLY A 3 -4.91 4.01 1.92
N TRP A 4 -4.94 4.73 3.05
CA TRP A 4 -5.88 4.48 4.14
C TRP A 4 -7.33 4.64 3.69
N VAL A 5 -7.62 5.69 2.89
CA VAL A 5 -8.94 5.88 2.29
C VAL A 5 -9.29 4.71 1.37
N LEU A 6 -8.34 4.29 0.52
CA LEU A 6 -8.57 3.18 -0.40
C LEU A 6 -8.86 1.87 0.35
N SER A 7 -8.14 1.56 1.43
CA SER A 7 -8.43 0.38 2.26
C SER A 7 -9.85 0.41 2.82
N HIS A 8 -10.34 1.57 3.27
CA HIS A 8 -11.73 1.72 3.73
C HIS A 8 -12.74 1.55 2.58
N VAL A 9 -12.46 2.13 1.40
CA VAL A 9 -13.31 1.93 0.21
C VAL A 9 -13.38 0.45 -0.15
N LEU A 10 -12.23 -0.23 -0.23
CA LEU A 10 -12.14 -1.65 -0.57
C LEU A 10 -12.65 -2.58 0.53
N SER A 11 -12.89 -2.09 1.74
CA SER A 11 -13.55 -2.83 2.83
C SER A 11 -15.06 -2.58 2.90
N SER A 12 -15.58 -1.66 2.10
CA SER A 12 -16.99 -1.26 2.10
C SER A 12 -17.79 -1.95 0.97
N GLU A 13 -19.07 -1.59 0.84
CA GLU A 13 -19.90 -2.01 -0.30
C GLU A 13 -19.45 -1.39 -1.63
N LEU A 14 -18.72 -0.26 -1.60
CA LEU A 14 -18.15 0.35 -2.81
C LEU A 14 -17.09 -0.54 -3.46
N ALA A 15 -16.53 -1.51 -2.73
CA ALA A 15 -15.50 -2.38 -3.25
C ALA A 15 -15.94 -3.12 -4.52
N ASP A 16 -17.23 -3.38 -4.71
CA ASP A 16 -17.74 -4.09 -5.89
C ASP A 16 -17.53 -3.33 -7.21
N ASP A 17 -17.34 -2.02 -7.15
CA ASP A 17 -17.00 -1.18 -8.30
C ASP A 17 -15.49 -1.16 -8.62
N PHE A 18 -14.67 -1.87 -7.85
CA PHE A 18 -13.21 -1.91 -7.98
C PHE A 18 -12.71 -3.33 -8.22
N VAL A 19 -11.65 -3.43 -9.01
CA VAL A 19 -10.97 -4.72 -9.28
C VAL A 19 -9.79 -4.94 -8.33
N ALA A 20 -9.06 -3.88 -8.00
CA ALA A 20 -7.84 -3.94 -7.21
C ALA A 20 -7.46 -2.52 -6.70
N GLY A 21 -6.51 -2.44 -5.76
CA GLY A 21 -5.95 -1.18 -5.26
C GLY A 21 -4.43 -1.06 -5.43
N SER A 22 -3.93 0.11 -5.81
CA SER A 22 -2.50 0.42 -5.77
C SER A 22 -2.21 1.52 -4.75
N VAL A 23 -1.27 1.26 -3.84
CA VAL A 23 -0.96 2.15 -2.72
C VAL A 23 0.54 2.45 -2.66
N PRO A 24 0.99 3.50 -3.37
CA PRO A 24 2.28 4.12 -3.10
C PRO A 24 2.25 4.77 -1.71
N HIS A 25 3.24 4.43 -0.88
CA HIS A 25 3.50 4.97 0.46
C HIS A 25 2.27 4.89 1.42
N PRO A 26 1.83 3.68 1.82
CA PRO A 26 0.63 3.50 2.64
C PRO A 26 0.73 4.19 4.01
N SER A 27 -0.41 4.65 4.54
CA SER A 27 -0.47 5.36 5.84
C SER A 27 -1.45 4.71 6.82
N MET A 28 -1.54 3.38 6.86
CA MET A 28 -2.43 2.62 7.74
C MET A 28 -2.15 2.80 9.23
N GLN A 29 -0.94 3.22 9.59
CA GLN A 29 -0.64 3.65 10.96
C GLN A 29 -1.60 4.74 11.46
N LEU A 30 -2.27 5.49 10.57
CA LEU A 30 -3.32 6.44 10.95
C LEU A 30 -4.52 5.74 11.62
N GLU A 31 -4.90 4.54 11.15
CA GLU A 31 -6.01 3.75 11.72
C GLU A 31 -5.77 3.48 13.22
N GLY A 32 -4.55 3.05 13.57
CA GLY A 32 -4.16 2.84 14.96
C GLY A 32 -3.82 4.12 15.73
N ALA A 33 -2.93 4.96 15.20
CA ALA A 33 -2.36 6.07 15.95
C ALA A 33 -3.30 7.27 16.11
N LEU A 34 -4.11 7.58 15.08
CA LEU A 34 -5.00 8.73 15.09
C LEU A 34 -6.44 8.34 15.43
N PHE A 35 -6.93 7.26 14.83
CA PHE A 35 -8.32 6.82 14.99
C PHE A 35 -8.53 5.78 16.09
N GLN A 36 -7.45 5.28 16.71
CA GLN A 36 -7.48 4.30 17.80
C GLN A 36 -8.24 3.01 17.44
N ARG A 37 -8.05 2.52 16.22
CA ARG A 37 -8.67 1.30 15.67
C ARG A 37 -7.63 0.26 15.30
N ASP A 38 -8.08 -0.98 15.10
CA ASP A 38 -7.20 -2.08 14.73
C ASP A 38 -6.91 -2.07 13.22
N VAL A 39 -5.63 -1.88 12.88
CA VAL A 39 -5.15 -1.88 11.49
C VAL A 39 -5.34 -3.25 10.84
N ASN A 40 -5.07 -4.33 11.59
CA ASN A 40 -5.19 -5.68 11.06
C ASN A 40 -6.65 -6.04 10.80
N ALA A 41 -7.57 -5.59 11.67
CA ALA A 41 -9.00 -5.76 11.45
C ALA A 41 -9.48 -5.06 10.17
N LEU A 42 -8.91 -3.89 9.83
CA LEU A 42 -9.21 -3.25 8.55
C LEU A 42 -8.74 -4.12 7.37
N PHE A 43 -7.50 -4.59 7.38
CA PHE A 43 -6.97 -5.45 6.32
C PHE A 43 -7.73 -6.77 6.17
N ASP A 44 -8.25 -7.32 7.26
CA ASP A 44 -9.07 -8.54 7.26
C ASP A 44 -10.41 -8.35 6.52
N THR A 45 -10.89 -7.10 6.44
CA THR A 45 -12.16 -6.76 5.77
C THR A 45 -12.00 -6.30 4.33
N VAL A 46 -10.78 -6.10 3.84
CA VAL A 46 -10.52 -5.69 2.46
C VAL A 46 -11.03 -6.77 1.51
N LYS A 47 -11.89 -6.38 0.55
CA LYS A 47 -12.58 -7.30 -0.36
C LYS A 47 -11.87 -7.49 -1.71
N LYS A 48 -10.82 -6.73 -2.01
CA LYS A 48 -10.10 -6.75 -3.31
C LYS A 48 -8.58 -6.81 -3.12
N PRO A 49 -7.84 -7.40 -4.06
CA PRO A 49 -6.38 -7.45 -3.99
C PRO A 49 -5.76 -6.06 -4.01
N MET A 50 -4.61 -5.89 -3.35
CA MET A 50 -3.87 -4.64 -3.34
C MET A 50 -2.38 -4.85 -3.58
N ILE A 51 -1.73 -3.86 -4.20
CA ILE A 51 -0.28 -3.71 -4.21
C ILE A 51 0.14 -2.61 -3.25
N LEU A 52 1.01 -2.96 -2.30
CA LEU A 52 1.57 -2.06 -1.29
C LEU A 52 3.00 -1.69 -1.67
N LEU A 53 3.27 -0.40 -1.83
CA LEU A 53 4.55 0.11 -2.36
C LEU A 53 5.18 1.02 -1.31
N ASN A 54 5.94 0.40 -0.40
CA ASN A 54 6.36 0.96 0.88
C ASN A 54 7.65 1.78 0.75
N ALA A 55 7.73 2.89 1.47
CA ALA A 55 8.91 3.74 1.54
C ALA A 55 9.76 3.46 2.78
N LYS A 56 10.92 4.12 2.86
CA LYS A 56 11.76 4.13 4.06
C LYS A 56 10.98 4.59 5.29
N GLY A 57 11.02 3.77 6.34
CA GLY A 57 10.41 4.06 7.63
C GLY A 57 8.91 3.75 7.72
N ASP A 58 8.31 3.20 6.65
CA ASP A 58 6.98 2.60 6.75
C ASP A 58 7.02 1.35 7.64
N SER A 59 5.87 0.95 8.21
CA SER A 59 5.80 -0.20 9.12
C SER A 59 6.29 -1.47 8.43
N THR A 60 7.05 -2.29 9.15
CA THR A 60 7.45 -3.63 8.69
C THR A 60 6.25 -4.56 8.52
N ASP A 61 5.09 -4.23 9.10
CA ASP A 61 3.85 -5.00 8.92
C ASP A 61 3.33 -5.00 7.47
N TYR A 62 3.75 -4.05 6.64
CA TYR A 62 3.44 -4.07 5.21
C TYR A 62 4.30 -5.05 4.42
N TYR A 63 5.43 -5.50 4.95
CA TYR A 63 6.42 -6.25 4.16
C TYR A 63 5.94 -7.69 3.95
N PRO A 64 6.49 -8.44 2.98
CA PRO A 64 6.35 -9.89 2.96
C PRO A 64 6.74 -10.50 4.33
N GLY A 65 5.84 -11.26 4.93
CA GLY A 65 5.95 -11.78 6.31
C GLY A 65 5.46 -10.85 7.42
N GLY A 66 5.09 -9.61 7.10
CA GLY A 66 4.51 -8.64 8.02
C GLY A 66 3.02 -8.87 8.24
N GLN A 67 2.52 -8.64 9.46
CA GLN A 67 1.18 -9.09 9.85
C GLN A 67 0.06 -8.54 8.95
N TRP A 68 0.10 -7.24 8.62
CA TRP A 68 -0.96 -6.62 7.82
C TRP A 68 -0.96 -7.14 6.39
N PHE A 69 0.22 -7.31 5.78
CA PHE A 69 0.31 -7.86 4.44
C PHE A 69 -0.06 -9.34 4.38
N GLU A 70 0.33 -10.14 5.36
CA GLU A 70 -0.05 -11.56 5.41
C GLU A 70 -1.56 -11.73 5.60
N THR A 71 -2.22 -10.88 6.41
CA THR A 71 -3.68 -10.85 6.50
C THR A 71 -4.31 -10.57 5.14
N LEU A 72 -3.89 -9.49 4.46
CA LEU A 72 -4.37 -9.16 3.11
C LEU A 72 -4.16 -10.31 2.12
N LYS A 73 -2.96 -10.89 2.10
CA LYS A 73 -2.56 -11.93 1.16
C LYS A 73 -3.29 -13.25 1.38
N SER A 74 -3.68 -13.56 2.62
CA SER A 74 -4.46 -14.75 2.94
C SER A 74 -5.85 -14.74 2.29
N HIS A 75 -6.45 -13.55 2.17
CA HIS A 75 -7.74 -13.34 1.49
C HIS A 75 -7.57 -13.14 -0.01
N HIS A 76 -6.45 -12.52 -0.42
CA HIS A 76 -6.18 -12.12 -1.80
C HIS A 76 -4.78 -12.56 -2.23
N PRO A 77 -4.60 -13.83 -2.68
CA PRO A 77 -3.29 -14.39 -2.99
C PRO A 77 -2.48 -13.63 -4.06
N SER A 78 -3.17 -12.89 -4.93
CA SER A 78 -2.56 -12.04 -5.94
C SER A 78 -1.99 -10.73 -5.38
N SER A 79 -2.24 -10.38 -4.12
CA SER A 79 -1.72 -9.15 -3.51
C SER A 79 -0.19 -9.16 -3.40
N GLU A 80 0.38 -7.98 -3.56
CA GLU A 80 1.81 -7.73 -3.63
C GLU A 80 2.27 -6.69 -2.61
N SER A 81 3.51 -6.81 -2.16
CA SER A 81 4.16 -5.80 -1.35
C SER A 81 5.62 -5.64 -1.78
N HIS A 82 6.03 -4.40 -1.97
CA HIS A 82 7.38 -4.03 -2.37
C HIS A 82 7.92 -2.88 -1.53
N ASN A 83 9.21 -2.92 -1.22
CA ASN A 83 9.85 -1.98 -0.30
C ASN A 83 10.94 -1.20 -1.02
N TYR A 84 10.87 0.13 -0.90
CA TYR A 84 11.85 1.08 -1.42
C TYR A 84 12.60 1.73 -0.24
N PRO A 85 13.67 1.09 0.30
CA PRO A 85 14.34 1.55 1.52
C PRO A 85 15.14 2.85 1.34
N GLU A 86 15.40 3.25 0.09
CA GLU A 86 16.23 4.41 -0.24
C GLU A 86 15.44 5.73 -0.39
N VAL A 87 14.11 5.66 -0.38
CA VAL A 87 13.25 6.82 -0.65
C VAL A 87 12.33 7.13 0.53
N ASN A 88 12.09 8.41 0.79
CA ASN A 88 11.27 8.85 1.91
C ASN A 88 9.76 8.69 1.63
N HIS A 89 8.96 8.64 2.69
CA HIS A 89 7.51 8.59 2.59
C HIS A 89 6.94 9.71 1.70
N GLY A 90 6.17 9.32 0.67
CA GLY A 90 5.64 10.26 -0.33
C GLY A 90 6.57 10.60 -1.49
N PHE A 91 7.59 9.79 -1.74
CA PHE A 91 8.53 9.98 -2.85
C PHE A 91 7.85 10.04 -4.23
N VAL A 92 6.70 9.40 -4.42
CA VAL A 92 5.99 9.42 -5.71
C VAL A 92 5.49 10.81 -6.08
N PRO A 93 4.68 11.50 -5.24
CA PRO A 93 4.22 12.85 -5.56
C PRO A 93 5.21 13.97 -5.21
N ARG A 94 6.18 13.73 -4.31
CA ARG A 94 7.02 14.80 -3.72
C ARG A 94 8.53 14.58 -3.86
N GLY A 95 8.94 13.44 -4.40
CA GLY A 95 10.36 13.11 -4.54
C GLY A 95 11.07 14.05 -5.50
N ASP A 96 12.33 14.34 -5.20
CA ASP A 96 13.22 15.06 -6.11
C ASP A 96 13.71 14.10 -7.21
N HIS A 97 13.14 14.27 -8.40
CA HIS A 97 13.42 13.40 -9.55
C HIS A 97 14.84 13.56 -10.13
N SER A 98 15.63 14.54 -9.67
CA SER A 98 17.04 14.63 -10.00
C SER A 98 17.91 13.60 -9.26
N GLN A 99 17.40 13.03 -8.17
CA GLN A 99 18.08 11.99 -7.42
C GLN A 99 17.82 10.62 -8.07
N PRO A 100 18.88 9.88 -8.48
CA PRO A 100 18.71 8.60 -9.18
C PRO A 100 17.82 7.60 -8.45
N ALA A 101 18.01 7.42 -7.15
CA ALA A 101 17.22 6.48 -6.34
C ALA A 101 15.72 6.82 -6.30
N VAL A 102 15.37 8.12 -6.28
CA VAL A 102 13.97 8.57 -6.31
C VAL A 102 13.38 8.30 -7.67
N ARG A 103 14.08 8.67 -8.75
CA ARG A 103 13.63 8.44 -10.12
C ARG A 103 13.39 6.95 -10.40
N GLU A 104 14.37 6.11 -10.08
CA GLU A 104 14.27 4.66 -10.28
C GLU A 104 13.09 4.06 -9.50
N ALA A 105 12.89 4.48 -8.25
CA ALA A 105 11.76 4.02 -7.45
C ALA A 105 10.41 4.49 -8.01
N VAL A 106 10.31 5.72 -8.51
CA VAL A 106 9.08 6.23 -9.15
C VAL A 106 8.77 5.47 -10.43
N ASP A 107 9.77 5.25 -11.28
CA ASP A 107 9.63 4.49 -12.52
C ASP A 107 9.17 3.04 -12.23
N ASP A 108 9.76 2.37 -11.23
CA ASP A 108 9.36 1.02 -10.81
C ASP A 108 7.95 0.97 -10.18
N VAL A 109 7.58 1.95 -9.35
CA VAL A 109 6.22 2.08 -8.79
C VAL A 109 5.18 2.15 -9.89
N LEU A 110 5.42 2.97 -10.92
CA LEU A 110 4.50 3.13 -12.03
C LEU A 110 4.40 1.82 -12.82
N ALA A 111 5.54 1.20 -13.15
CA ALA A 111 5.57 -0.07 -13.87
C ALA A 111 4.80 -1.18 -13.13
N ARG A 112 5.03 -1.34 -11.83
CA ARG A 112 4.30 -2.31 -10.99
C ARG A 112 2.82 -1.99 -10.88
N THR A 113 2.48 -0.72 -10.72
CA THR A 113 1.07 -0.30 -10.64
C THR A 113 0.33 -0.66 -11.93
N PHE A 114 0.92 -0.39 -13.10
CA PHE A 114 0.31 -0.77 -14.36
C PHE A 114 0.24 -2.29 -14.54
N ALA A 115 1.31 -3.01 -14.21
CA ALA A 115 1.32 -4.47 -14.31
C ALA A 115 0.28 -5.14 -13.40
N PHE A 116 0.03 -4.56 -12.22
CA PHE A 116 -0.93 -5.09 -11.25
C PHE A 116 -2.39 -4.79 -11.59
N LEU A 117 -2.66 -3.64 -12.22
CA LEU A 117 -4.01 -3.18 -12.54
C LEU A 117 -4.50 -3.57 -13.94
N ALA A 118 -3.59 -4.04 -14.82
CA ALA A 118 -3.90 -4.49 -16.18
C ALA A 118 -4.40 -5.93 -16.21
#